data_AF-A0A2T0AP41-F1
#
_entry.id   AF-A0A2T0AP41-F1
#
_cell.length_a   1.000
_cell.length_b   1.000
_cell.length_c   1.000
_cell.angle_alpha   90.00
_cell.angle_beta   90.00
_cell.angle_gamma   90.00
#
_symmetry.space_group_name_H-M   'P 1'
#
loop_
_entity.id
_entity.type
_entity.pdbx_description
1 polymer ?
#
loop_
_entity_poly.entity_id
_entity_poly.type
_entity_poly.pdbx_seq_one_letter_code
_entity_poly.pdbx_strand_id
1 'polypeptide(L)'
;MINYRKLLLILVFLILIIVSVIPFAYASTLITTGNNFSHSSWSPDWGIKNFNYSFSYAGDAFSGYEAGSYYEAVENHDFYAYKTPSQIIWPPEVGNGSCSIYRVEMVDSSNNVDDYLTSSAFQNGNIRGYILPGGTYFYFVKKSTYWLQVFASDEYYVKAKAIFELDSDQWYPSGPWIDSSSTSTF
;
A
#
# COMPACT_ATOMS: atom_id res chain seq x y z
N MET A 1 55.97 -24.13 20.47
CA MET A 1 54.86 -25.08 20.26
C MET A 1 53.55 -24.34 20.40
N ILE A 2 52.77 -24.22 19.34
CA ILE A 2 51.42 -23.66 19.41
C ILE A 2 50.56 -24.64 20.20
N ASN A 3 49.91 -24.17 21.27
CA ASN A 3 49.04 -25.01 22.07
C ASN A 3 47.71 -25.18 21.33
N TYR A 4 47.56 -26.30 20.62
CA TYR A 4 46.42 -26.62 19.77
C TYR A 4 45.05 -26.48 20.48
N ARG A 5 45.01 -26.65 21.81
CA ARG A 5 43.79 -26.43 22.61
C ARG A 5 43.38 -24.95 22.67
N LYS A 6 44.35 -24.04 22.79
CA LYS A 6 44.09 -22.58 22.78
C LYS A 6 43.63 -22.12 21.40
N LEU A 7 44.23 -22.67 20.35
CA LEU A 7 43.85 -22.37 18.97
C LEU A 7 42.40 -22.81 18.69
N LEU A 8 42.02 -24.02 19.13
CA LEU A 8 40.66 -24.54 18.96
C LEU A 8 39.62 -23.67 19.68
N LEU A 9 39.90 -23.24 20.92
CA LEU A 9 39.00 -22.37 21.68
C LEU A 9 38.81 -21.00 21.01
N ILE A 10 39.87 -20.42 20.46
CA ILE A 10 39.81 -19.16 19.72
C ILE A 10 38.96 -19.31 18.46
N LEU A 11 39.12 -20.41 17.72
CA LEU A 11 38.33 -20.72 16.53
C LEU A 11 36.84 -20.90 16.85
N VAL A 12 36.52 -21.64 17.91
CA VAL A 12 35.12 -21.83 18.35
C VAL A 12 34.50 -20.51 18.78
N PHE A 13 35.24 -19.68 19.52
CA PHE A 13 34.77 -18.35 19.94
C PHE A 13 34.56 -17.40 18.76
N LEU A 14 35.46 -17.40 17.76
CA LEU A 14 35.29 -16.62 16.53
C LEU A 14 34.07 -17.08 15.72
N ILE A 15 33.84 -18.38 15.61
CA ILE A 15 32.65 -18.93 14.94
C ILE A 15 31.38 -18.51 15.68
N LEU A 16 31.36 -18.58 17.01
CA LEU A 16 30.21 -18.14 17.81
C LEU A 16 29.92 -16.64 17.64
N ILE A 17 30.96 -15.79 17.57
CA ILE A 17 30.79 -14.38 17.26
C ILE A 17 30.20 -14.23 15.85
N ILE A 18 30.79 -14.84 14.83
CA ILE A 18 30.32 -14.72 13.44
C ILE A 18 28.86 -15.16 13.30
N VAL A 19 28.46 -16.24 13.97
CA VAL A 19 27.06 -16.74 13.96
C VAL A 19 26.13 -15.82 14.74
N SER A 20 26.60 -15.15 15.80
CA SER A 20 25.79 -14.22 16.60
C SER A 20 25.56 -12.85 15.94
N VAL A 21 26.33 -12.50 14.90
CA VAL A 21 26.16 -11.23 14.15
C VAL A 21 25.58 -11.46 12.75
N ILE A 22 24.99 -12.64 12.47
CA ILE A 22 24.28 -12.83 11.20
C ILE A 22 22.97 -12.03 11.29
N PRO A 23 22.76 -11.00 10.46
CA PRO A 23 21.47 -10.36 10.39
C PRO A 23 20.44 -11.41 9.95
N PHE A 24 19.40 -11.61 10.75
CA PHE A 24 18.26 -12.41 10.34
C PHE A 24 17.64 -11.74 9.10
N ALA A 25 17.81 -12.37 7.94
CA ALA A 25 17.12 -11.95 6.74
C ALA A 25 15.67 -12.43 6.86
N TYR A 26 14.77 -11.52 7.24
CA TYR A 26 13.34 -11.79 7.19
C TYR A 26 12.91 -11.81 5.73
N ALA A 27 12.26 -12.89 5.30
CA ALA A 27 11.72 -12.98 3.96
C ALA A 27 10.52 -12.04 3.88
N SER A 28 10.62 -11.01 3.03
CA SER A 28 9.47 -10.19 2.72
C SER A 28 8.61 -10.84 1.64
N THR A 29 7.29 -10.70 1.78
CA THR A 29 6.29 -11.19 0.84
C THR A 29 5.59 -10.00 0.21
N LEU A 30 5.58 -9.94 -1.12
CA LEU A 30 4.84 -8.91 -1.85
C LEU A 30 3.33 -9.12 -1.65
N ILE A 31 2.66 -8.16 -1.03
CA ILE A 31 1.22 -8.09 -0.93
C ILE A 31 0.69 -7.07 -1.93
N THR A 32 -0.42 -7.39 -2.60
CA THR A 32 -1.05 -6.49 -3.57
C THR A 32 -2.56 -6.51 -3.43
N THR A 33 -3.20 -5.40 -3.74
CA THR A 33 -4.66 -5.31 -3.85
C THR A 33 -5.03 -4.19 -4.81
N GLY A 34 -6.19 -4.30 -5.43
CA GLY A 34 -6.68 -3.29 -6.35
C GLY A 34 -8.07 -3.63 -6.83
N ASN A 35 -8.83 -2.62 -7.22
CA ASN A 35 -10.19 -2.82 -7.69
C ASN A 35 -10.61 -1.68 -8.63
N ASN A 36 -11.72 -1.91 -9.31
CA ASN A 36 -12.40 -0.92 -10.15
C ASN A 36 -13.62 -0.40 -9.39
N PHE A 37 -13.75 0.92 -9.35
CA PHE A 37 -14.85 1.62 -8.70
C PHE A 37 -15.66 2.38 -9.73
N SER A 38 -16.96 2.52 -9.46
CA SER A 38 -17.91 3.20 -10.33
C SER A 38 -18.87 4.02 -9.49
N HIS A 39 -18.90 5.33 -9.73
CA HIS A 39 -19.79 6.26 -9.04
C HIS A 39 -20.72 6.92 -10.05
N SER A 40 -22.03 6.80 -9.84
CA SER A 40 -23.03 7.46 -10.67
C SER A 40 -23.35 8.84 -10.13
N SER A 41 -23.39 9.84 -11.01
CA SER A 41 -23.78 11.20 -10.64
C SER A 41 -24.56 11.88 -11.76
N TRP A 42 -25.41 12.83 -11.39
CA TRP A 42 -26.23 13.60 -12.32
C TRP A 42 -25.77 15.05 -12.40
N SER A 43 -25.77 15.60 -13.61
CA SER A 43 -25.53 17.01 -13.89
C SER A 43 -26.68 17.60 -14.71
N PRO A 44 -27.10 18.86 -14.48
CA PRO A 44 -28.06 19.54 -15.34
C PRO A 44 -27.62 19.61 -16.80
N ASP A 45 -26.32 19.76 -17.05
CA ASP A 45 -25.76 19.97 -18.38
C ASP A 45 -25.50 18.65 -19.13
N TRP A 46 -25.22 17.57 -18.39
CA TRP A 46 -24.72 16.31 -18.97
C TRP A 46 -25.57 15.07 -18.66
N GLY A 47 -26.61 15.21 -17.84
CA GLY A 47 -27.44 14.12 -17.36
C GLY A 47 -26.70 13.17 -16.42
N ILE A 48 -27.13 11.91 -16.36
CA ILE A 48 -26.50 10.87 -15.52
C ILE A 48 -25.23 10.37 -16.22
N LYS A 49 -24.11 10.32 -15.48
CA LYS A 49 -22.84 9.73 -15.90
C LYS A 49 -22.30 8.78 -14.83
N ASN A 50 -21.49 7.82 -15.29
CA ASN A 50 -20.77 6.89 -14.43
C ASN A 50 -19.27 7.20 -14.47
N PHE A 51 -18.71 7.47 -13.31
CA PHE A 51 -17.32 7.78 -13.10
C PHE A 51 -16.57 6.54 -12.65
N ASN A 52 -15.96 5.87 -13.62
CA ASN A 52 -15.18 4.66 -13.38
C ASN A 52 -13.71 5.00 -13.17
N TYR A 53 -13.08 4.41 -12.17
CA TYR A 53 -11.63 4.45 -12.03
C TYR A 53 -11.11 3.19 -11.38
N SER A 54 -9.80 2.99 -11.44
CA SER A 54 -9.10 1.88 -10.83
C SER A 54 -8.08 2.41 -9.85
N PHE A 55 -7.84 1.67 -8.77
CA PHE A 55 -6.62 1.85 -8.01
C PHE A 55 -5.94 0.52 -7.75
N SER A 56 -4.64 0.58 -7.50
CA SER A 56 -3.86 -0.56 -7.04
C SER A 56 -2.87 -0.12 -5.98
N TYR A 57 -2.65 -1.02 -5.04
CA TYR A 57 -1.71 -0.92 -3.94
C TYR A 57 -0.79 -2.15 -3.93
N ALA A 58 0.47 -1.93 -3.59
CA ALA A 58 1.44 -2.97 -3.31
C ALA A 58 2.31 -2.60 -2.09
N GLY A 59 2.73 -3.59 -1.31
CA GLY A 59 3.64 -3.43 -0.19
C GLY A 59 4.46 -4.70 0.04
N ASP A 60 5.55 -4.60 0.78
CA ASP A 60 6.33 -5.76 1.23
C ASP A 60 5.95 -6.06 2.68
N ALA A 61 5.24 -7.16 2.90
CA ALA A 61 4.93 -7.65 4.23
C ALA A 61 6.08 -8.48 4.78
N PHE A 62 6.42 -8.32 6.05
CA PHE A 62 7.46 -9.10 6.72
C PHE A 62 7.21 -9.16 8.21
N SER A 63 7.61 -10.27 8.82
CA SER A 63 7.58 -10.46 10.26
C SER A 63 8.95 -10.19 10.85
N GLY A 64 9.02 -9.78 12.11
CA GLY A 64 10.27 -9.57 12.82
C GLY A 64 10.17 -9.76 14.32
N TYR A 65 11.30 -9.53 15.00
CA TYR A 65 11.37 -9.56 16.46
C TYR A 65 12.16 -8.35 16.95
N GLU A 66 11.54 -7.51 17.77
CA GLU A 66 12.14 -6.30 18.32
C GLU A 66 11.66 -6.10 19.77
N ALA A 67 12.52 -5.56 20.62
CA ALA A 67 12.20 -5.20 22.01
C ALA A 67 11.56 -6.35 22.85
N GLY A 68 11.84 -7.61 22.51
CA GLY A 68 11.31 -8.77 23.22
C GLY A 68 9.92 -9.24 22.75
N SER A 69 9.42 -8.73 21.62
CA SER A 69 8.12 -9.10 21.05
C SER A 69 8.22 -9.35 19.55
N TYR A 70 7.41 -10.28 19.05
CA TYR A 70 7.20 -10.46 17.60
C TYR A 70 6.37 -9.31 17.06
N TYR A 71 6.62 -8.92 15.81
CA TYR A 71 5.82 -7.95 15.09
C TYR A 71 5.57 -8.40 13.66
N GLU A 72 4.46 -7.94 13.11
CA GLU A 72 4.18 -7.95 11.68
C GLU A 72 4.30 -6.52 11.16
N ALA A 73 4.88 -6.36 9.99
CA ALA A 73 5.05 -5.06 9.37
C ALA A 73 4.87 -5.09 7.87
N VAL A 74 4.56 -3.93 7.31
CA VAL A 74 4.56 -3.69 5.87
C VAL A 74 5.37 -2.46 5.58
N GLU A 75 6.26 -2.55 4.60
CA GLU A 75 7.05 -1.42 4.10
C GLU A 75 6.94 -1.30 2.58
N ASN A 76 7.66 -0.32 2.03
CA ASN A 76 7.78 -0.09 0.58
C ASN A 76 6.42 -0.07 -0.10
N HIS A 77 5.57 0.87 0.27
CA HIS A 77 4.22 1.02 -0.27
C HIS A 77 4.27 1.68 -1.65
N ASP A 78 3.57 1.11 -2.63
CA ASP A 78 3.20 1.74 -3.90
C ASP A 78 1.68 1.87 -3.96
N PHE A 79 1.17 3.06 -4.27
CA PHE A 79 -0.27 3.32 -4.38
C PHE A 79 -0.53 4.25 -5.56
N TYR A 80 -1.36 3.81 -6.49
CA TYR A 80 -1.73 4.59 -7.67
C TYR A 80 -3.21 4.43 -7.99
N ALA A 81 -3.83 5.52 -8.42
CA ALA A 81 -5.19 5.56 -8.93
C ALA A 81 -5.19 6.16 -10.34
N TYR A 82 -5.97 5.56 -11.23
CA TYR A 82 -5.92 5.84 -12.66
C TYR A 82 -7.22 5.50 -13.38
N LYS A 83 -7.34 6.01 -14.61
CA LYS A 83 -8.30 5.61 -15.62
C LYS A 83 -7.55 5.07 -16.83
N THR A 84 -7.88 3.85 -17.25
CA THR A 84 -7.47 3.35 -18.56
C THR A 84 -8.18 4.12 -19.68
N PRO A 85 -7.72 4.06 -20.94
CA PRO A 85 -8.41 4.71 -22.06
C PRO A 85 -9.89 4.35 -22.20
N SER A 86 -10.31 3.15 -21.77
CA SER A 86 -11.71 2.72 -21.79
C SER A 86 -12.57 3.29 -20.65
N GLN A 87 -11.94 3.88 -19.63
CA GLN A 87 -12.60 4.48 -18.47
C GLN A 87 -12.65 6.01 -18.54
N ILE A 88 -11.89 6.64 -19.45
CA ILE A 88 -11.91 8.09 -19.66
C ILE A 88 -13.30 8.50 -20.16
N ILE A 89 -13.88 9.50 -19.50
CA ILE A 89 -15.19 10.02 -19.88
C ILE A 89 -15.04 11.01 -21.02
N TRP A 90 -15.92 10.86 -22.01
CA TRP A 90 -16.06 11.77 -23.14
C TRP A 90 -17.47 12.40 -23.14
N PRO A 91 -17.59 13.69 -23.53
CA PRO A 91 -16.50 14.57 -23.98
C PRO A 91 -15.66 15.14 -22.80
N PRO A 92 -14.46 15.70 -23.02
CA PRO A 92 -13.51 16.05 -21.94
C PRO A 92 -14.04 17.08 -20.94
N GLU A 93 -14.99 17.91 -21.37
CA GLU A 93 -15.63 18.97 -20.58
C GLU A 93 -16.46 18.41 -19.41
N VAL A 94 -16.82 17.13 -19.45
CA VAL A 94 -17.50 16.43 -18.34
C VAL A 94 -16.58 16.28 -17.13
N GLY A 95 -15.26 16.30 -17.35
CA GLY A 95 -14.27 16.04 -16.31
C GLY A 95 -14.18 14.56 -15.92
N ASN A 96 -13.08 14.19 -15.25
CA ASN A 96 -12.86 12.83 -14.74
C ASN A 96 -12.96 12.76 -13.21
N GLY A 97 -13.34 13.85 -12.55
CA GLY A 97 -13.26 13.99 -11.09
C GLY A 97 -11.83 14.12 -10.59
N SER A 98 -11.66 14.05 -9.28
CA SER A 98 -10.37 13.96 -8.61
C SER A 98 -10.33 12.72 -7.73
N CYS A 99 -9.11 12.20 -7.53
CA CYS A 99 -8.88 11.11 -6.60
C CYS A 99 -7.63 11.40 -5.77
N SER A 100 -7.69 11.08 -4.49
CA SER A 100 -6.58 11.23 -3.55
C SER A 100 -6.47 10.03 -2.62
N ILE A 101 -5.29 9.81 -2.05
CA ILE A 101 -5.10 8.81 -1.01
C ILE A 101 -5.85 9.26 0.25
N TYR A 102 -6.67 8.38 0.82
CA TYR A 102 -7.22 8.61 2.15
C TYR A 102 -6.22 8.13 3.20
N ARG A 103 -6.02 6.79 3.24
CA ARG A 103 -5.02 6.13 4.07
C ARG A 103 -4.81 4.68 3.66
N VAL A 104 -3.71 4.09 4.10
CA VAL A 104 -3.44 2.65 4.06
C VAL A 104 -3.45 2.17 5.52
N GLU A 105 -4.26 1.16 5.82
CA GLU A 105 -4.51 0.67 7.17
C GLU A 105 -3.97 -0.76 7.31
N MET A 106 -3.35 -1.07 8.44
CA MET A 106 -3.13 -2.42 8.92
C MET A 106 -4.33 -2.82 9.78
N VAL A 107 -4.98 -3.92 9.42
CA VAL A 107 -6.27 -4.31 9.99
C VAL A 107 -6.20 -5.73 10.50
N ASP A 108 -6.68 -5.95 11.71
CA ASP A 108 -6.74 -7.28 12.34
C ASP A 108 -7.88 -8.15 11.79
N SER A 109 -7.91 -9.42 12.22
CA SER A 109 -8.96 -10.39 11.85
C SER A 109 -10.38 -9.95 12.26
N SER A 110 -10.49 -9.07 13.25
CA SER A 110 -11.74 -8.52 13.80
C SER A 110 -12.18 -7.22 13.12
N ASN A 111 -11.48 -6.75 12.09
CA ASN A 111 -11.67 -5.48 11.39
C ASN A 111 -11.34 -4.21 12.20
N ASN A 112 -10.54 -4.31 13.24
CA ASN A 112 -9.98 -3.15 13.94
C ASN A 112 -8.75 -2.62 13.20
N VAL A 113 -8.60 -1.30 13.16
CA VAL A 113 -7.42 -0.65 12.60
C VAL A 113 -6.39 -0.47 13.70
N ASP A 114 -5.28 -1.20 13.60
CA ASP A 114 -4.20 -1.14 14.59
C ASP A 114 -3.15 -0.08 14.24
N ASP A 115 -2.88 0.13 12.95
CA ASP A 115 -1.95 1.16 12.47
C ASP A 115 -2.38 1.69 11.09
N TYR A 116 -1.96 2.90 10.72
CA TYR A 116 -2.26 3.48 9.41
C TYR A 116 -1.28 4.56 8.94
N LEU A 117 -1.13 4.65 7.62
CA LEU A 117 -0.43 5.73 6.92
C LEU A 117 -1.43 6.63 6.20
N THR A 118 -1.44 7.92 6.53
CA THR A 118 -2.23 8.94 5.82
C THR A 118 -1.53 9.40 4.53
N SER A 119 -2.23 10.15 3.69
CA SER A 119 -1.67 10.73 2.46
C SER A 119 -0.35 11.49 2.64
N SER A 120 -0.11 12.11 3.80
CA SER A 120 1.14 12.80 4.14
C SER A 120 2.36 11.89 4.23
N ALA A 121 2.16 10.59 4.46
CA ALA A 121 3.22 9.58 4.47
C ALA A 121 3.71 9.23 3.04
N PHE A 122 3.01 9.71 2.01
CA PHE A 122 3.24 9.32 0.62
C PHE A 122 3.82 10.48 -0.21
N GLN A 123 4.88 10.17 -0.95
CA GLN A 123 5.54 11.07 -1.89
C GLN A 123 5.30 10.64 -3.35
N ASN A 124 5.54 11.54 -4.30
CA ASN A 124 5.38 11.23 -5.73
C ASN A 124 6.37 10.14 -6.19
N GLY A 125 5.90 9.28 -7.09
CA GLY A 125 6.69 8.23 -7.72
C GLY A 125 6.34 6.84 -7.20
N ASN A 126 7.16 5.88 -7.58
CA ASN A 126 6.99 4.46 -7.28
C ASN A 126 8.32 3.81 -6.86
N ILE A 127 8.21 2.66 -6.20
CA ILE A 127 9.29 1.75 -5.82
C ILE A 127 9.34 0.65 -6.87
N ARG A 128 8.20 0.00 -7.12
CA ARG A 128 8.05 -1.06 -8.13
C ARG A 128 7.52 -0.41 -9.41
N GLY A 129 8.28 -0.58 -10.49
CA GLY A 129 7.81 -0.23 -11.84
C GLY A 129 6.50 -0.95 -12.15
N TYR A 130 5.61 -0.32 -12.92
CA TYR A 130 4.36 -0.94 -13.34
C TYR A 130 4.08 -0.63 -14.81
N ILE A 131 3.36 -1.52 -15.48
CA ILE A 131 2.98 -1.40 -16.89
C ILE A 131 1.46 -1.30 -16.96
N LEU A 132 0.96 -0.20 -17.51
CA LEU A 132 -0.46 0.01 -17.78
C LEU A 132 -0.67 0.27 -19.27
N PRO A 133 -1.89 0.08 -19.79
CA PRO A 133 -2.20 0.39 -21.18
C PRO A 133 -1.79 1.82 -21.55
N GLY A 134 -1.27 2.01 -22.76
CA GLY A 134 -0.92 3.33 -23.27
C GLY A 134 -2.14 4.26 -23.29
N GLY A 135 -1.95 5.54 -22.96
CA GLY A 135 -3.04 6.52 -22.84
C GLY A 135 -3.79 6.49 -21.49
N THR A 136 -3.26 5.77 -20.49
CA THR A 136 -3.78 5.82 -19.12
C THR A 136 -3.64 7.23 -18.54
N TYR A 137 -4.71 7.73 -17.93
CA TYR A 137 -4.75 8.96 -17.15
C TYR A 137 -4.53 8.61 -15.68
N PHE A 138 -3.53 9.21 -15.03
CA PHE A 138 -3.26 9.01 -13.60
C PHE A 138 -3.87 10.14 -12.78
N TYR A 139 -4.60 9.79 -11.72
CA TYR A 139 -4.90 10.74 -10.66
C TYR A 139 -3.68 10.95 -9.77
N PHE A 140 -3.04 9.85 -9.36
CA PHE A 140 -1.80 9.91 -8.61
C PHE A 140 -0.97 8.64 -8.78
N VAL A 141 0.32 8.81 -8.56
CA VAL A 141 1.32 7.74 -8.45
C VAL A 141 2.19 8.09 -7.26
N LYS A 142 2.06 7.30 -6.19
CA LYS A 142 2.62 7.62 -4.89
C LYS A 142 3.32 6.42 -4.28
N LYS A 143 4.35 6.71 -3.48
CA LYS A 143 5.08 5.72 -2.70
C LYS A 143 5.30 6.16 -1.27
N SER A 144 5.47 5.20 -0.38
CA SER A 144 5.94 5.43 0.99
C SER A 144 6.97 4.35 1.38
N THR A 145 7.97 4.73 2.15
CA THR A 145 8.92 3.79 2.78
C THR A 145 8.74 3.77 4.29
N TYR A 146 7.73 4.47 4.83
CA TYR A 146 7.38 4.35 6.24
C TYR A 146 6.79 2.97 6.48
N TRP A 147 7.02 2.45 7.68
CA TRP A 147 6.51 1.15 8.08
C TRP A 147 5.11 1.31 8.66
N LEU A 148 4.22 0.37 8.30
CA LEU A 148 3.08 -0.01 9.12
C LEU A 148 3.53 -1.17 9.99
N GLN A 149 3.47 -1.05 11.32
CA GLN A 149 4.01 -2.06 12.23
C GLN A 149 3.09 -2.31 13.42
N VAL A 150 2.84 -3.58 13.71
CA VAL A 150 1.99 -4.03 14.82
C VAL A 150 2.66 -5.14 15.61
N PHE A 151 2.52 -5.11 16.93
CA PHE A 151 3.16 -6.06 17.86
C PHE A 151 2.20 -7.15 18.37
N ALA A 152 1.10 -7.42 17.67
CA ALA A 152 0.11 -8.41 18.11
C ALA A 152 0.30 -9.78 17.44
N SER A 153 -0.30 -10.81 18.06
CA SER A 153 -0.23 -12.21 17.61
C SER A 153 -1.41 -12.60 16.72
N ASP A 154 -2.01 -11.66 16.01
CA ASP A 154 -3.17 -11.90 15.14
C ASP A 154 -2.73 -11.95 13.67
N GLU A 155 -3.60 -12.47 12.81
CA GLU A 155 -3.44 -12.36 11.36
C GLU A 155 -3.82 -10.96 10.90
N TYR A 156 -3.00 -10.40 10.01
CA TYR A 156 -3.17 -9.03 9.55
C TYR A 156 -3.37 -8.95 8.06
N TYR A 157 -4.11 -7.94 7.62
CA TYR A 157 -4.17 -7.59 6.20
C TYR A 157 -4.10 -6.07 6.03
N VAL A 158 -3.72 -5.64 4.83
CA VAL A 158 -3.68 -4.22 4.49
C VAL A 158 -4.94 -3.81 3.74
N LYS A 159 -5.55 -2.72 4.17
CA LYS A 159 -6.67 -2.05 3.50
C LYS A 159 -6.22 -0.70 2.94
N ALA A 160 -6.11 -0.62 1.62
CA ALA A 160 -5.81 0.63 0.92
C ALA A 160 -7.11 1.39 0.63
N LYS A 161 -7.14 2.70 0.93
CA LYS A 161 -8.31 3.55 0.76
C LYS A 161 -8.01 4.81 -0.05
N ALA A 162 -8.91 5.12 -0.97
CA ALA A 162 -8.87 6.34 -1.77
C ALA A 162 -10.16 7.14 -1.58
N ILE A 163 -10.06 8.47 -1.70
CA ILE A 163 -11.22 9.35 -1.83
C ILE A 163 -11.37 9.70 -3.30
N PHE A 164 -12.59 9.54 -3.82
CA PHE A 164 -13.01 10.07 -5.12
C PHE A 164 -14.04 11.17 -4.91
N GLU A 165 -13.96 12.24 -5.69
CA GLU A 165 -14.90 13.36 -5.64
C GLU A 165 -15.06 13.99 -7.03
N LEU A 166 -16.19 14.66 -7.22
CA LEU A 166 -16.52 15.43 -8.41
C LEU A 166 -16.71 16.90 -8.03
N ASP A 167 -16.67 17.78 -9.03
CA ASP A 167 -16.94 19.20 -8.83
C ASP A 167 -18.38 19.40 -8.33
N SER A 168 -18.51 19.86 -7.09
CA SER A 168 -19.78 19.93 -6.34
C SER A 168 -20.80 20.91 -6.90
N ASP A 169 -20.36 21.86 -7.73
CA ASP A 169 -21.21 22.80 -8.44
C ASP A 169 -21.82 22.19 -9.71
N GLN A 170 -21.26 21.08 -10.22
CA GLN A 170 -21.69 20.45 -11.48
C GLN A 170 -22.39 19.11 -11.30
N TRP A 171 -22.10 18.36 -10.24
CA TRP A 171 -22.46 16.94 -10.08
C TRP A 171 -23.20 16.64 -8.77
N TYR A 172 -24.23 15.78 -8.84
CA TYR A 172 -25.04 15.38 -7.69
C TYR A 172 -25.37 13.87 -7.72
N PRO A 173 -24.91 13.07 -6.73
CA PRO A 173 -23.98 13.44 -5.67
C PRO A 173 -22.55 13.67 -6.19
N SER A 174 -21.77 14.53 -5.53
CA SER A 174 -20.38 14.84 -5.89
C SER A 174 -19.32 14.10 -5.05
N GLY A 175 -19.74 13.20 -4.17
CA GLY A 175 -18.87 12.59 -3.17
C GLY A 175 -18.70 13.48 -1.92
N PRO A 176 -17.64 13.23 -1.11
CA PRO A 176 -16.57 12.27 -1.33
C PRO A 176 -17.02 10.82 -1.13
N TRP A 177 -16.59 9.92 -2.01
CA TRP A 177 -16.71 8.47 -1.82
C TRP A 177 -15.39 7.91 -1.32
N ILE A 178 -15.44 7.10 -0.26
CA ILE A 178 -14.28 6.40 0.27
C ILE A 178 -14.31 4.97 -0.25
N ASP A 179 -13.44 4.72 -1.23
CA ASP A 179 -13.29 3.41 -1.85
C ASP A 179 -12.15 2.64 -1.18
N SER A 180 -12.28 1.32 -1.11
CA SER A 180 -11.28 0.49 -0.43
C SER A 180 -11.08 -0.87 -1.09
N SER A 181 -9.88 -1.41 -0.92
CA SER A 181 -9.49 -2.74 -1.39
C SER A 181 -8.51 -3.33 -0.38
N SER A 182 -8.64 -4.63 -0.12
CA SER A 182 -7.87 -5.33 0.92
C SER A 182 -6.97 -6.40 0.33
N THR A 183 -5.78 -6.58 0.89
CA THR A 183 -4.90 -7.72 0.55
C THR A 183 -5.46 -9.01 1.16
N SER A 184 -4.85 -10.15 0.83
CA SER A 184 -4.98 -11.33 1.68
C SER A 184 -4.38 -11.08 3.06
N THR A 185 -4.77 -11.89 4.04
CA THR A 185 -4.07 -11.95 5.33
C THR A 185 -2.65 -12.48 5.14
N PHE A 186 -1.76 -12.05 6.03
CA PHE A 186 -0.36 -12.47 6.14
C PHE A 186 0.05 -12.55 7.61
#